data_AF-A0A5Q4DRQ2-F1
#
_entry.id   AF-A0A5Q4DRQ2-F1
#
_cell.length_a   1.000
_cell.length_b   1.000
_cell.length_c   1.000
_cell.angle_alpha   90.00
_cell.angle_beta   90.00
_cell.angle_gamma   90.00
#
_symmetry.space_group_name_H-M   'P 1'
#
loop_
_entity.id
_entity.type
_entity.pdbx_description
1 polymer ?
#
loop_
_entity_poly.entity_id
_entity_poly.type
_entity_poly.pdbx_seq_one_letter_code
_entity_poly.pdbx_strand_id
1 'polypeptide(L)' 'ARKVYTHINNTNPVLMPDSPERAEIAAAGWQIAQDGQEYQL' A
#
# COMPACT_ATOMS: atom_id res chain seq x y z
N ALA A 1 1.81 11.50 10.85
CA ALA A 1 1.05 10.25 11.04
C ALA A 1 1.24 9.37 9.82
N ARG A 2 1.56 8.08 10.00
CA ARG A 2 1.75 7.11 8.90
C ARG A 2 0.40 6.54 8.48
N LYS A 3 0.16 6.39 7.17
CA LYS A 3 -1.10 5.88 6.60
C LYS A 3 -0.82 4.62 5.78
N VAL A 4 -1.52 3.54 6.09
CA VAL A 4 -1.22 2.21 5.55
C VAL A 4 -2.52 1.49 5.18
N TYR A 5 -2.60 0.98 3.94
CA TYR A 5 -3.63 0.07 3.49
C TYR A 5 -3.25 -1.37 3.87
N THR A 6 -4.22 -2.09 4.43
CA THR A 6 -4.13 -3.51 4.80
C THR A 6 -5.27 -4.28 4.14
N HIS A 7 -5.27 -5.61 4.24
CA HIS A 7 -6.33 -6.47 3.70
C HIS A 7 -6.67 -6.17 2.23
N ILE A 8 -5.65 -6.11 1.38
CA ILE A 8 -5.85 -5.84 -0.04
C ILE A 8 -6.30 -7.12 -0.74
N ASN A 9 -7.39 -7.02 -1.50
CA ASN A 9 -7.86 -8.12 -2.33
C ASN A 9 -6.83 -8.46 -3.42
N ASN A 10 -6.69 -9.74 -3.75
CA ASN A 10 -5.69 -10.23 -4.71
C ASN A 10 -5.79 -9.62 -6.12
N THR A 11 -6.98 -9.22 -6.57
CA THR A 11 -7.18 -8.58 -7.88
C THR A 11 -6.99 -7.07 -7.87
N ASN A 12 -6.66 -6.46 -6.73
CA ASN A 12 -6.51 -5.02 -6.66
C ASN A 12 -5.24 -4.56 -7.42
N PRO A 13 -5.34 -3.65 -8.40
CA PRO A 13 -4.21 -3.22 -9.22
C PRO A 13 -3.10 -2.54 -8.42
N VAL A 14 -3.35 -2.06 -7.20
CA VAL A 14 -2.31 -1.52 -6.31
C VAL A 14 -1.25 -2.56 -5.92
N LEU A 15 -1.51 -3.85 -6.10
CA LEU A 15 -0.50 -4.90 -5.89
C LEU A 15 0.53 -4.97 -7.03
N MET A 16 0.20 -4.46 -8.22
CA MET A 16 1.13 -4.37 -9.35
C MET A 16 2.10 -3.20 -9.13
N PRO A 17 3.44 -3.41 -9.15
CA PRO A 17 4.40 -2.36 -8.83
C PRO A 17 4.34 -1.13 -9.74
N ASP A 18 4.08 -1.34 -11.03
CA ASP A 18 4.09 -0.29 -12.06
C ASP A 18 2.67 0.23 -12.40
N SER A 19 1.66 -0.06 -11.57
CA SER A 19 0.30 0.40 -11.84
C SER A 19 0.12 1.88 -11.51
N PRO A 20 -0.73 2.59 -12.26
CA PRO A 20 -1.05 3.98 -11.96
C PRO A 20 -1.68 4.13 -10.56
N GLU A 21 -2.45 3.15 -10.09
CA GLU A 21 -3.07 3.16 -8.77
C GLU A 21 -2.02 3.07 -7.65
N ARG A 22 -0.97 2.26 -7.83
CA ARG A 22 0.18 2.21 -6.89
C ARG A 22 0.88 3.57 -6.83
N ALA A 23 1.08 4.22 -7.98
CA ALA A 23 1.70 5.53 -8.06
C ALA A 23 0.85 6.62 -7.39
N GLU A 24 -0.47 6.59 -7.57
CA GLU A 24 -1.41 7.54 -6.98
C GLU A 24 -1.40 7.46 -5.44
N ILE A 25 -1.53 6.26 -4.87
CA ILE A 25 -1.53 6.11 -3.40
C ILE A 25 -0.18 6.51 -2.80
N ALA A 26 0.93 6.22 -3.50
CA ALA A 26 2.27 6.62 -3.07
C ALA A 26 2.42 8.16 -3.08
N ALA A 27 1.95 8.82 -4.14
CA ALA A 27 1.93 10.28 -4.24
C ALA A 27 1.05 10.94 -3.15
N ALA A 28 -0.03 10.28 -2.75
CA ALA A 28 -0.88 10.69 -1.64
C ALA A 28 -0.29 10.37 -0.24
N GLY A 29 0.92 9.81 -0.17
CA GLY A 29 1.61 9.48 1.09
C GLY A 29 1.10 8.22 1.79
N TRP A 30 0.38 7.36 1.08
CA TRP A 30 -0.08 6.06 1.58
C TRP A 30 0.89 4.94 1.21
N GLN A 31 0.84 3.87 1.98
CA GLN A 31 1.66 2.67 1.77
C GLN A 31 0.78 1.42 1.84
N ILE A 32 1.26 0.33 1.23
CA ILE A 32 0.64 -1.00 1.34
C ILE A 32 1.44 -1.80 2.37
N ALA A 33 0.76 -2.34 3.38
CA ALA A 33 1.40 -3.24 4.34
C ALA A 33 1.99 -4.46 3.62
N GLN A 34 3.21 -4.82 3.99
CA GLN A 34 3.85 -6.07 3.55
C GLN A 34 3.63 -7.17 4.59
N ASP A 35 3.70 -8.43 4.14
CA ASP A 35 3.66 -9.57 5.03
C ASP A 35 4.81 -9.49 6.05
N GLY A 36 4.47 -9.68 7.34
CA GLY A 36 5.44 -9.56 8.44
C GLY A 36 5.84 -8.13 8.79
N GLN A 37 5.19 -7.10 8.25
CA GLN A 37 5.52 -5.71 8.57
C GLN A 37 5.05 -5.31 9.97
N GLU A 38 6.01 -4.90 10.81
CA GLU A 38 5.78 -4.41 12.17
C GLU A 38 5.90 -2.87 12.25
N TYR A 39 5.24 -2.28 13.26
CA TYR A 39 5.25 -0.85 13.53
C TYR A 39 5.53 -0.60 15.00
N GLN A 40 6.43 0.34 15.28
CA GLN A 40 6.62 0.93 16.61
C GLN A 40 5.84 2.25 16.67
N LEU A 41 5.15 2.48 17.80
CA LEU A 41 4.32 3.65 18.04
C LEU A 41 5.07 4.73 18.81
#